data_AF-A0A6N9T1Q9-F1
#
_entry.id   AF-A0A6N9T1Q9-F1
#
_cell.length_a   1.000
_cell.length_b   1.000
_cell.length_c   1.000
_cell.angle_alpha   90.00
_cell.angle_beta   90.00
_cell.angle_gamma   90.00
#
_symmetry.space_group_name_H-M   'P 1'
#
loop_
_entity.id
_entity.type
_entity.pdbx_description
1 polymer ?
#
loop_
_entity_poly.entity_id
_entity_poly.type
_entity_poly.pdbx_seq_one_letter_code
_entity_poly.pdbx_strand_id
1 'polypeptide(L)'
;MSTTHQADRPLYRVTFSRITGQDRQGNDILTRPKEIGAVWPRKNGKAGAILNLDLIPVELPQRKGVIFLLPVETANNGGRR
;
A
#
# COMPACT_ATOMS: atom_id res chain seq x y z
N MET A 1 -19.83 1.20 31.37
CA MET A 1 -18.75 1.86 30.61
C MET A 1 -18.41 0.96 29.43
N SER A 2 -18.89 1.29 28.23
CA SER A 2 -18.65 0.46 27.04
C SER A 2 -17.36 0.94 26.37
N THR A 3 -16.30 0.13 26.44
CA THR A 3 -15.05 0.37 25.70
C THR A 3 -15.30 0.06 24.23
N THR A 4 -15.57 1.09 23.44
CA THR A 4 -15.60 0.95 21.98
C THR A 4 -14.18 0.62 21.53
N HIS A 5 -13.90 -0.66 21.25
CA HIS A 5 -12.70 -1.05 20.53
C HIS A 5 -12.77 -0.40 19.15
N GLN A 6 -12.15 0.77 19.00
CA GLN A 6 -11.90 1.33 17.69
C GLN A 6 -10.99 0.34 16.97
N ALA A 7 -11.56 -0.41 16.02
CA ALA A 7 -10.78 -1.33 15.21
C ALA A 7 -9.64 -0.53 14.56
N ASP A 8 -8.40 -0.96 14.79
CA ASP A 8 -7.23 -0.39 14.16
C ASP A 8 -7.51 -0.35 12.66
N ARG A 9 -7.41 0.83 12.02
CA ARG A 9 -7.47 0.95 10.57
C ARG A 9 -6.05 0.83 10.02
N PRO A 10 -5.87 0.29 8.80
CA PRO A 10 -4.57 0.34 8.16
C PRO A 10 -4.14 1.81 7.95
N LEU A 11 -2.84 2.07 8.02
CA LEU A 11 -2.23 3.36 7.72
C LEU A 11 -2.19 3.62 6.20
N TYR A 12 -1.92 2.58 5.42
CA TYR A 12 -1.83 2.64 3.95
C TYR A 12 -2.39 1.37 3.31
N ARG A 13 -2.93 1.50 2.10
CA ARG A 13 -3.09 0.38 1.16
C ARG A 13 -1.77 0.14 0.44
N VAL A 14 -1.41 -1.12 0.26
CA VAL A 14 -0.23 -1.53 -0.50
C VAL A 14 -0.69 -1.95 -1.89
N THR A 15 -0.16 -1.30 -2.91
CA THR A 15 -0.41 -1.68 -4.30
C THR A 15 0.87 -2.04 -5.02
N PHE A 16 0.78 -2.88 -6.04
CA PHE A 16 1.91 -3.28 -6.87
C PHE A 16 1.60 -3.05 -8.35
N SER A 17 2.58 -2.49 -9.06
CA SER A 17 2.59 -2.40 -10.52
C SER A 17 3.80 -3.16 -11.06
N ARG A 18 3.55 -4.02 -12.05
CA ARG A 18 4.61 -4.72 -12.77
C ARG A 18 5.31 -3.74 -13.72
N ILE A 19 6.61 -3.92 -13.91
CA ILE A 19 7.37 -3.27 -15.00
C ILE A 19 7.21 -4.11 -16.27
N THR A 20 6.74 -3.48 -17.36
CA THR A 20 6.53 -4.14 -18.66
C THR A 20 7.60 -3.83 -19.69
N GLY A 21 8.47 -2.86 -19.43
CA GLY A 21 9.52 -2.42 -20.33
C GLY A 21 10.01 -1.04 -19.92
N GLN A 22 10.73 -0.37 -20.81
CA GLN A 22 11.18 1.01 -20.64
C GLN A 22 10.77 1.87 -21.84
N ASP A 23 10.57 3.16 -21.61
CA ASP A 23 10.33 4.13 -22.68
C ASP A 23 11.64 4.50 -23.41
N ARG A 24 11.55 5.43 -24.38
CA ARG A 24 12.72 5.87 -25.17
C ARG A 24 13.80 6.59 -24.35
N GLN A 25 13.48 7.01 -23.13
CA GLN A 25 14.37 7.72 -22.21
C GLN A 25 14.92 6.78 -21.13
N GLY A 26 14.56 5.50 -21.16
CA GLY A 26 14.98 4.51 -20.18
C GLY A 26 14.13 4.47 -18.91
N ASN A 27 12.99 5.17 -18.87
CA ASN A 27 12.11 5.13 -17.70
C ASN A 27 11.25 3.87 -17.72
N ASP A 28 11.07 3.23 -16.57
CA ASP A 28 10.24 2.04 -16.44
C ASP A 28 8.77 2.33 -16.77
N ILE A 29 8.18 1.49 -17.62
CA ILE A 29 6.75 1.51 -17.93
C ILE A 29 6.03 0.56 -16.99
N LEU A 30 5.06 1.11 -16.23
CA LEU A 30 4.34 0.38 -15.19
C LEU A 30 2.92 -0.03 -15.64
N THR A 31 2.49 -1.22 -15.22
CA THR A 31 1.08 -1.62 -15.36
C THR A 31 0.18 -0.84 -14.41
N ARG A 32 -1.14 -0.95 -14.62
CA ARG A 32 -2.13 -0.49 -13.64
C ARG A 32 -1.85 -1.16 -12.28
N PRO A 33 -1.80 -0.39 -11.18
CA PRO A 33 -1.58 -0.93 -9.85
C PRO A 33 -2.73 -1.84 -9.42
N LYS A 34 -2.38 -2.90 -8.69
CA LYS A 34 -3.33 -3.79 -8.01
C LYS A 34 -3.07 -3.74 -6.51
N GLU A 35 -4.12 -3.63 -5.71
CA GLU A 35 -3.99 -3.74 -4.24
C GLU A 35 -3.59 -5.18 -3.89
N ILE A 36 -2.57 -5.31 -3.04
CA ILE A 36 -1.99 -6.59 -2.63
C ILE A 36 -1.85 -6.73 -1.11
N GLY A 37 -2.24 -5.70 -0.34
CA GLY A 37 -2.13 -5.72 1.10
C GLY A 37 -2.33 -4.35 1.74
N ALA A 38 -1.90 -4.22 2.98
CA ALA A 38 -2.01 -2.99 3.76
C ALA A 38 -0.87 -2.84 4.77
N VAL A 39 -0.62 -1.61 5.19
CA VAL A 39 0.33 -1.27 6.25
C VAL A 39 -0.45 -0.99 7.53
N TRP A 40 -0.07 -1.63 8.63
CA TRP A 40 -0.76 -1.54 9.91
C TRP A 40 0.12 -0.89 10.98
N PRO A 41 -0.45 -0.08 11.90
CA PRO A 41 0.31 0.44 13.02
C PRO A 41 0.77 -0.70 13.93
N ARG A 42 1.94 -0.54 14.57
CA ARG A 42 2.34 -1.50 15.62
C ARG A 42 1.59 -1.21 16.91
N LYS A 43 1.14 -2.26 17.58
CA LYS A 43 0.51 -2.17 18.91
C LYS A 43 1.53 -1.83 20.00
N ASN A 44 1.02 -1.35 21.14
CA ASN A 44 1.76 -1.09 22.38
C ASN A 44 2.89 -0.04 22.24
N GLY A 45 2.60 1.06 21.53
CA GLY A 45 3.50 2.22 21.46
C GLY A 45 4.82 1.97 20.71
N LYS A 46 4.93 0.87 19.97
CA LYS A 46 6.13 0.58 19.17
C LYS A 46 6.15 1.47 17.93
N ALA A 47 7.31 2.06 17.65
CA ALA A 47 7.52 2.83 16.43
C ALA A 47 7.50 1.97 15.17
N GLY A 48 7.16 2.59 14.04
CA GLY A 48 7.07 1.95 12.72
C GLY A 48 5.72 1.27 12.45
N ALA A 49 5.67 0.51 11.36
CA ALA A 49 4.46 -0.13 10.88
C ALA A 49 4.76 -1.54 10.33
N ILE A 50 3.73 -2.37 10.22
CA ILE A 50 3.80 -3.73 9.68
C ILE A 50 3.19 -3.70 8.28
N LEU A 51 3.99 -3.97 7.27
CA LEU A 51 3.50 -4.24 5.92
C LEU A 51 3.02 -5.69 5.87
N ASN A 52 1.72 -5.87 5.63
CA ASN A 52 1.11 -7.17 5.43
C ASN A 52 0.71 -7.35 3.96
N LEU A 53 1.06 -8.48 3.37
CA LEU A 53 0.72 -8.83 1.99
C LEU A 53 -0.32 -9.94 1.99
N ASP A 54 -1.50 -9.65 1.48
CA ASP A 54 -2.59 -10.61 1.29
C ASP A 54 -2.40 -11.39 -0.02
N LEU A 55 -1.73 -10.77 -1.00
CA LEU A 55 -1.32 -11.37 -2.26
C LEU A 55 0.17 -11.14 -2.48
N ILE A 56 0.91 -12.18 -2.89
CA ILE A 56 2.32 -12.05 -3.30
C ILE A 56 2.37 -12.18 -4.84
N PRO A 57 2.55 -11.07 -5.59
CA PRO A 57 2.72 -11.15 -7.04
C PRO A 57 3.95 -12.00 -7.39
N VAL A 58 3.87 -12.85 -8.41
CA VAL A 58 5.00 -13.70 -8.84
C VAL A 58 6.19 -12.87 -9.33
N GLU A 59 5.92 -11.66 -9.83
CA GLU A 59 6.94 -10.71 -10.27
C GLU A 59 7.62 -9.96 -9.12
N LEU A 60 7.04 -9.96 -7.92
CA LEU A 60 7.59 -9.23 -6.77
C LEU A 60 8.92 -9.86 -6.29
N PRO A 61 9.05 -11.19 -6.09
CA PRO A 61 10.34 -11.82 -5.81
C PRO A 61 11.38 -11.62 -6.93
N GLN A 62 10.92 -11.46 -8.17
CA GLN A 62 11.78 -11.25 -9.34
C GLN A 62 12.25 -9.79 -9.49
N ARG A 63 11.85 -8.90 -8.57
CA ARG A 63 12.14 -7.45 -8.62
C ARG A 63 11.66 -6.78 -9.92
N LYS A 64 10.58 -7.28 -10.51
CA LYS A 64 10.00 -6.78 -11.77
C LYS A 64 8.77 -5.92 -11.54
N GLY A 65 8.84 -5.01 -10.57
CA GLY A 65 7.74 -4.11 -10.26
C GLY A 65 8.04 -3.16 -9.13
N VAL A 66 7.06 -2.31 -8.86
CA VAL A 66 7.13 -1.23 -7.87
C VAL A 66 5.97 -1.36 -6.90
N ILE A 67 6.25 -1.19 -5.60
CA ILE A 67 5.25 -1.10 -4.55
C ILE A 67 4.92 0.37 -4.29
N PHE A 68 3.62 0.69 -4.21
CA PHE A 68 3.14 1.99 -3.75
C PHE A 68 2.37 1.86 -2.45
N LEU A 69 2.56 2.83 -1.56
CA LEU A 69 1.76 3.01 -0.35
C LEU A 69 0.78 4.15 -0.58
N LEU A 70 -0.51 3.83 -0.59
CA LEU A 70 -1.58 4.81 -0.76
C LEU A 70 -2.22 5.09 0.60
N PRO A 71 -2.39 6.35 1.02
CA PRO A 71 -3.05 6.65 2.28
C PRO A 71 -4.46 6.08 2.25
N VAL A 72 -4.91 5.50 3.36
CA VAL A 72 -6.34 5.23 3.50
C VAL A 72 -7.05 6.56 3.64
N GLU A 73 -8.19 6.73 2.95
CA GLU A 73 -9.01 7.93 3.13
C GLU A 73 -9.37 8.06 4.62
N THR A 74 -8.74 9.03 5.28
CA THR A 74 -9.19 9.51 6.57
C THR A 74 -10.34 10.47 6.28
N ALA A 75 -11.44 10.34 7.00
CA ALA A 75 -12.72 10.99 6.74
C ALA A 75 -12.72 12.55 6.77
N ASN A 76 -11.55 13.20 6.68
CA ASN A 76 -11.36 14.64 6.81
C ASN A 76 -10.59 15.32 5.66
N ASN A 77 -10.28 14.63 4.56
CA ASN A 77 -9.70 15.31 3.39
C ASN A 77 -10.81 15.73 2.42
N GLY A 78 -11.40 16.89 2.72
CA GLY A 78 -12.37 17.60 1.88
C GLY A 78 -11.78 18.02 0.53
N GLY A 79 -11.70 17.07 -0.40
CA GLY A 79 -11.50 17.35 -1.81
C GLY A 79 -12.79 17.90 -2.41
N ARG A 80 -12.89 19.23 -2.55
CA ARG A 80 -13.83 19.85 -3.50
C ARG A 80 -13.51 19.30 -4.89
N ARG A 81 -14.52 18.68 -5.51
CA ARG A 81 -14.58 18.52 -6.96
C ARG A 81 -14.72 19.87 -7.65
#